data_AF-A0A353W2T6-F1
#
_entry.id   AF-A0A353W2T6-F1
#
_cell.length_a   1.000
_cell.length_b   1.000
_cell.length_c   1.000
_cell.angle_alpha   90.00
_cell.angle_beta   90.00
_cell.angle_gamma   90.00
#
_symmetry.space_group_name_H-M   'P 1'
#
loop_
_entity.id
_entity.type
_entity.pdbx_description
1 polymer ?
#
loop_
_entity_poly.entity_id
_entity_poly.type
_entity_poly.pdbx_seq_one_letter_code
_entity_poly.pdbx_strand_id
1 'polypeptide(L)'
;TDVLMTNVTYSPTQTVSEMQVYPLRDLKNQYLGITLPEQIEAQEPVTATAESMTVSFGFEADYYDMLDFIDFLQQNKVEFVISDLSMTSSLEDSTITGNTAVSLFSIPKLHEHEYMDWIWSDVIEYGRSNPFLLDDVVLDPYFTTKYDLTMVLGPLSQDIPTVNLGKFRDDTYQSYVYADSNIQETVEISIKLEDGIYSYKYNTPLGSYPANYQNWVEFNPANDFLSMEVRSMVRESADDQSGVNLTIINETDLLFYINVFGDDPIRPRLNLETTENVVVQMN
;
A
#
# COMPACT_ATOMS: atom_id res chain seq x y z
N THR A 1 -18.15 -19.88 -7.09
CA THR A 1 -17.29 -20.32 -8.20
C THR A 1 -16.96 -21.78 -7.99
N ASP A 2 -17.77 -22.67 -8.57
CA ASP A 2 -17.61 -24.12 -8.47
C ASP A 2 -16.95 -24.66 -9.75
N VAL A 3 -15.74 -24.16 -10.07
CA VAL A 3 -14.95 -24.73 -11.16
C VAL A 3 -14.20 -25.95 -10.64
N LEU A 4 -14.57 -27.13 -11.12
CA LEU A 4 -13.93 -28.37 -10.72
C LEU A 4 -12.65 -28.58 -11.52
N MET A 5 -11.50 -28.44 -10.86
CA MET A 5 -10.21 -28.74 -11.47
C MET A 5 -9.94 -30.25 -11.46
N THR A 6 -9.61 -30.79 -12.63
CA THR A 6 -9.27 -32.20 -12.82
C THR A 6 -7.84 -32.31 -13.35
N ASN A 7 -7.07 -33.28 -12.82
CA ASN A 7 -5.73 -33.64 -13.32
C ASN A 7 -4.71 -32.49 -13.40
N VAL A 8 -4.38 -31.87 -12.26
CA VAL A 8 -3.33 -30.84 -12.17
C VAL A 8 -1.95 -31.48 -12.28
N THR A 9 -1.13 -31.01 -13.23
CA THR A 9 0.27 -31.43 -13.40
C THR A 9 1.18 -30.21 -13.53
N TYR A 10 2.40 -30.28 -12.96
CA TYR A 10 3.40 -29.22 -13.03
C TYR A 10 4.75 -29.75 -13.50
N SER A 11 5.52 -28.96 -14.24
CA SER A 11 6.87 -29.31 -14.69
C SER A 11 7.81 -28.09 -14.60
N PRO A 12 8.85 -28.12 -13.75
CA PRO A 12 9.84 -27.05 -13.66
C PRO A 12 10.89 -27.17 -14.78
N THR A 13 11.28 -26.06 -15.40
CA THR A 13 12.42 -26.01 -16.33
C THR A 13 13.51 -25.14 -15.74
N GLN A 14 14.66 -25.73 -15.37
CA GLN A 14 15.87 -24.99 -15.00
C GLN A 14 16.89 -25.07 -16.13
N THR A 15 17.47 -23.92 -16.49
CA THR A 15 18.64 -23.85 -17.36
C THR A 15 19.63 -22.88 -16.73
N VAL A 16 20.67 -23.42 -16.10
CA VAL A 16 21.75 -22.64 -15.49
C VAL A 16 22.97 -22.73 -16.39
N SER A 17 23.51 -21.58 -16.80
CA SER A 17 24.85 -21.45 -17.37
C SER A 17 25.41 -20.08 -17.00
N GLU A 18 26.34 -20.08 -16.05
CA GLU A 18 27.01 -18.91 -15.50
C GLU A 18 28.04 -18.28 -16.46
N MET A 19 27.97 -16.96 -16.63
CA MET A 19 29.05 -16.00 -16.33
C MET A 19 28.48 -14.58 -16.49
N GLN A 20 28.05 -13.93 -15.40
CA GLN A 20 27.47 -12.59 -15.47
C GLN A 20 28.55 -11.50 -15.38
N VAL A 21 28.63 -10.69 -16.43
CA VAL A 21 29.34 -9.40 -16.45
C VAL A 21 28.41 -8.34 -15.84
N TYR A 22 28.94 -7.43 -15.03
CA TYR A 22 28.15 -6.44 -14.27
C TYR A 22 28.39 -5.02 -14.81
N PRO A 23 27.55 -4.52 -15.74
CA PRO A 23 27.81 -3.25 -16.43
C PRO A 23 27.95 -2.06 -15.48
N LEU A 24 27.15 -2.04 -14.40
CA LEU A 24 27.20 -0.98 -13.38
C LEU A 24 28.43 -1.06 -12.48
N ARG A 25 28.91 -2.27 -12.18
CA ARG A 25 30.15 -2.48 -11.42
C ARG A 25 31.34 -2.01 -12.25
N ASP A 26 31.31 -2.30 -13.54
CA ASP A 26 32.36 -1.91 -14.48
C ASP A 26 32.37 -0.39 -14.71
N LEU A 27 31.20 0.25 -14.82
CA LEU A 27 31.08 1.71 -14.85
C LEU A 27 31.61 2.36 -13.56
N LYS A 28 31.26 1.79 -12.40
CA LYS A 28 31.76 2.25 -11.09
C LYS A 28 33.28 2.14 -11.03
N ASN A 29 33.84 1.02 -11.46
CA ASN A 29 35.28 0.78 -11.43
C ASN A 29 36.04 1.68 -12.42
N GLN A 30 35.45 1.96 -13.59
CA GLN A 30 35.96 2.95 -14.55
C GLN A 30 35.97 4.35 -13.94
N TYR A 31 34.88 4.76 -13.28
CA TYR A 31 34.80 6.06 -12.62
C TYR A 31 35.80 6.19 -11.45
N LEU A 32 36.02 5.10 -10.71
CA LEU A 32 36.94 5.05 -9.57
C LEU A 32 38.40 4.75 -9.94
N GLY A 33 38.73 4.57 -11.23
CA GLY A 33 40.09 4.32 -11.71
C GLY A 33 40.69 2.97 -11.27
N ILE A 34 39.86 1.99 -10.93
CA ILE A 34 40.31 0.68 -10.47
C ILE A 34 40.65 -0.20 -11.69
N THR A 35 41.93 -0.48 -11.90
CA THR A 35 42.38 -1.36 -13.01
C THR A 35 42.20 -2.83 -12.62
N LEU A 36 41.33 -3.54 -13.33
CA LEU A 36 41.18 -4.99 -13.25
C LEU A 36 42.07 -5.68 -14.32
N PRO A 37 42.57 -6.90 -14.07
CA PRO A 37 43.37 -7.63 -15.04
C PRO A 37 42.58 -7.98 -16.32
N GLU A 38 43.29 -8.03 -17.44
CA GLU A 38 42.77 -8.09 -18.83
C GLU A 38 41.69 -9.16 -19.10
N GLN A 39 40.77 -8.77 -19.97
CA GLN A 39 39.60 -9.52 -20.46
C GLN A 39 39.99 -10.71 -21.34
N ILE A 40 39.17 -11.77 -21.31
CA ILE A 40 39.09 -12.75 -22.40
C ILE A 40 37.66 -12.77 -22.97
N GLU A 41 37.60 -12.31 -24.22
CA GLU A 41 36.76 -12.60 -25.40
C GLU A 41 35.25 -12.94 -25.34
N ALA A 42 34.56 -12.24 -26.27
CA ALA A 42 33.36 -12.56 -27.04
C ALA A 42 32.06 -12.88 -26.27
N GLN A 43 31.24 -11.84 -26.05
CA GLN A 43 29.84 -12.00 -25.62
C GLN A 43 28.94 -12.33 -26.83
N GLU A 44 28.41 -13.56 -26.83
CA GLU A 44 27.14 -13.93 -27.47
C GLU A 44 26.01 -12.99 -27.00
N PRO A 45 24.94 -12.76 -27.79
CA PRO A 45 23.85 -11.89 -27.40
C PRO A 45 23.27 -12.33 -26.06
N VAL A 46 23.25 -11.42 -25.08
CA VAL A 46 22.68 -11.65 -23.75
C VAL A 46 21.19 -11.97 -23.92
N THR A 47 20.83 -13.25 -23.81
CA THR A 47 19.45 -13.70 -23.69
C THR A 47 19.07 -13.68 -22.22
N ALA A 48 18.04 -12.92 -21.86
CA ALA A 48 17.47 -12.98 -20.51
C ALA A 48 16.77 -14.34 -20.36
N THR A 49 17.24 -15.17 -19.43
CA THR A 49 16.62 -16.47 -19.10
C THR A 49 15.83 -16.33 -17.79
N ALA A 50 14.53 -16.60 -17.83
CA ALA A 50 13.66 -16.67 -16.65
C ALA A 50 13.35 -18.15 -16.35
N GLU A 51 13.31 -18.54 -15.06
CA GLU A 51 12.77 -19.87 -14.75
C GLU A 51 11.27 -19.84 -14.99
N SER A 52 10.71 -20.97 -15.42
CA SER A 52 9.28 -21.05 -15.65
C SER A 52 8.72 -22.37 -15.12
N MET A 53 7.46 -22.29 -14.72
CA MET A 53 6.65 -23.43 -14.35
C MET A 53 5.43 -23.44 -15.25
N THR A 54 5.18 -24.56 -15.92
CA THR A 54 3.92 -24.77 -16.62
C THR A 54 3.03 -25.65 -15.76
N VAL A 55 1.81 -25.18 -15.54
CA VAL A 55 0.74 -25.87 -14.83
C VAL A 55 -0.36 -26.19 -15.84
N SER A 56 -0.66 -27.47 -16.00
CA SER A 56 -1.73 -27.93 -16.90
C SER A 56 -2.84 -28.55 -16.08
N PHE A 57 -4.09 -28.16 -16.36
CA PHE A 57 -5.27 -28.68 -15.70
C PHE A 57 -6.48 -28.75 -16.64
N GLY A 58 -7.36 -29.71 -16.38
CA GLY A 58 -8.69 -29.78 -16.96
C GLY A 58 -9.71 -29.05 -16.08
N PHE A 59 -10.74 -28.49 -16.70
CA PHE A 59 -11.85 -27.85 -15.99
C PHE A 59 -13.19 -28.27 -16.57
N GLU A 60 -14.20 -28.28 -15.71
CA GLU A 60 -15.61 -28.45 -16.04
C GLU A 60 -16.40 -27.38 -15.28
N ALA A 61 -17.19 -26.59 -16.01
CA ALA A 61 -17.95 -25.48 -15.45
C ALA A 61 -19.18 -25.15 -16.30
N ASP A 62 -20.19 -24.54 -15.68
CA ASP A 62 -21.32 -23.94 -16.40
C ASP A 62 -20.89 -22.60 -17.04
N TYR A 63 -21.70 -22.10 -17.98
CA TYR A 63 -21.38 -20.88 -18.72
C TYR A 63 -21.10 -19.66 -17.82
N TYR A 64 -21.91 -19.44 -16.78
CA TYR A 64 -21.74 -18.30 -15.88
C TYR A 64 -20.52 -18.46 -14.96
N ASP A 65 -20.29 -19.66 -14.41
CA ASP A 65 -19.08 -19.94 -13.61
C ASP A 65 -17.79 -19.80 -14.43
N MET A 66 -17.85 -20.08 -15.74
CA MET A 66 -16.71 -19.87 -16.63
C MET A 66 -16.44 -18.38 -16.87
N LEU A 67 -17.46 -17.53 -16.96
CA LEU A 67 -17.27 -16.08 -17.05
C LEU A 67 -16.63 -15.53 -15.77
N ASP A 68 -17.12 -15.95 -14.60
CA ASP A 68 -16.54 -15.57 -13.32
C ASP A 68 -15.09 -16.04 -13.18
N PHE A 69 -14.77 -17.23 -13.69
CA PHE A 69 -13.40 -17.74 -13.72
C PHE A 69 -12.49 -16.92 -14.63
N ILE A 70 -12.96 -16.51 -15.81
CA ILE A 70 -12.19 -15.65 -16.73
C ILE A 70 -11.96 -14.28 -16.08
N ASP A 71 -12.98 -13.70 -15.46
CA ASP A 71 -12.86 -12.43 -14.74
C ASP A 71 -11.87 -12.53 -13.57
N PHE A 72 -11.91 -13.65 -12.82
CA PHE A 72 -10.93 -13.94 -11.77
C PHE A 72 -9.50 -14.05 -12.33
N LEU A 73 -9.30 -14.73 -13.46
CA LEU A 73 -7.99 -14.81 -14.11
C LEU A 73 -7.49 -13.42 -14.56
N GLN A 74 -8.37 -12.54 -15.02
CA GLN A 74 -8.01 -11.18 -15.45
C GLN A 74 -7.68 -10.24 -14.28
N GLN A 75 -8.31 -10.43 -13.12
CA GLN A 75 -8.12 -9.59 -11.92
C GLN A 75 -7.02 -10.10 -10.99
N ASN A 76 -6.37 -11.23 -11.33
CA ASN A 76 -5.37 -11.84 -10.46
C ASN A 76 -4.09 -10.98 -10.41
N LYS A 77 -3.49 -10.88 -9.22
CA LYS A 77 -2.26 -10.12 -8.96
C LYS A 77 -1.00 -10.81 -9.47
N VAL A 78 -1.08 -12.11 -9.78
CA VAL A 78 0.03 -12.88 -10.34
C VAL A 78 -0.05 -12.84 -11.85
N GLU A 79 0.97 -12.30 -12.52
CA GLU A 79 1.07 -12.36 -13.97
C GLU A 79 1.36 -13.80 -14.41
N PHE A 80 0.50 -14.34 -15.26
CA PHE A 80 0.70 -15.64 -15.91
C PHE A 80 0.28 -15.57 -17.38
N VAL A 81 0.84 -16.46 -18.18
CA VAL A 81 0.49 -16.57 -19.60
C VAL A 81 -0.33 -17.83 -19.80
N ILE A 82 -1.50 -17.70 -20.42
CA ILE A 82 -2.27 -18.86 -20.90
C ILE A 82 -1.61 -19.32 -22.19
N SER A 83 -0.91 -20.45 -22.10
CA SER A 83 -0.12 -21.02 -23.19
C SER A 83 -0.98 -21.83 -24.15
N ASP A 84 -2.01 -22.50 -23.63
CA ASP A 84 -2.98 -23.24 -24.43
C ASP A 84 -4.35 -23.22 -23.73
N LEU A 85 -5.41 -23.12 -24.53
CA LEU A 85 -6.79 -23.22 -24.07
C LEU A 85 -7.62 -23.98 -25.10
N SER A 86 -8.21 -25.09 -24.67
CA SER A 86 -9.17 -25.87 -25.45
C SER A 86 -10.49 -25.96 -24.69
N MET A 87 -11.61 -25.70 -25.38
CA MET A 87 -12.94 -25.71 -24.80
C MET A 87 -13.92 -26.44 -25.71
N THR A 88 -14.75 -27.28 -25.10
CA THR A 88 -15.86 -27.98 -25.77
C THR A 88 -17.12 -27.81 -24.93
N SER A 89 -18.18 -27.31 -25.58
CA SER A 89 -19.49 -27.17 -24.96
C SER A 89 -20.37 -28.37 -25.28
N SER A 90 -21.00 -28.97 -24.29
CA SER A 90 -22.09 -29.93 -24.50
C SER A 90 -23.41 -29.18 -24.68
N LEU A 91 -24.13 -29.45 -25.78
CA LEU A 91 -25.45 -28.87 -26.02
C LEU A 91 -26.55 -29.49 -25.14
N GLU A 92 -26.28 -30.63 -24.49
CA GLU A 92 -27.28 -31.36 -23.69
C GLU A 92 -27.34 -30.84 -22.25
N ASP A 93 -26.19 -30.52 -21.65
CA ASP A 93 -26.09 -30.22 -20.21
C ASP A 93 -25.66 -28.78 -19.91
N SER A 94 -25.44 -27.94 -20.93
CA SER A 94 -24.91 -26.56 -20.78
C SER A 94 -23.55 -26.45 -20.08
N THR A 95 -22.85 -27.58 -19.94
CA THR A 95 -21.53 -27.67 -19.35
C THR A 95 -20.44 -27.39 -20.38
N ILE A 96 -19.43 -26.63 -19.97
CA ILE A 96 -18.22 -26.34 -20.71
C ILE A 96 -17.11 -27.18 -20.08
N THR A 97 -16.50 -28.04 -20.88
CA THR A 97 -15.32 -28.81 -20.48
C THR A 97 -14.12 -28.34 -21.28
N GLY A 98 -12.96 -28.30 -20.65
CA GLY A 98 -11.76 -27.81 -21.32
C GLY A 98 -10.47 -28.22 -20.64
N ASN A 99 -9.38 -28.02 -21.36
CA ASN A 99 -8.03 -28.16 -20.84
C ASN A 99 -7.30 -26.85 -21.08
N THR A 100 -6.54 -26.42 -20.08
CA THR A 100 -5.71 -25.22 -20.14
C THR A 100 -4.31 -25.52 -19.64
N ALA A 101 -3.35 -24.82 -20.21
CA ALA A 101 -1.97 -24.79 -19.75
C ALA A 101 -1.57 -23.35 -19.46
N VAL A 102 -1.11 -23.11 -18.24
CA VAL A 102 -0.69 -21.80 -17.75
C VAL A 102 0.80 -21.84 -17.45
N SER A 103 1.53 -20.88 -18.01
CA SER A 103 2.96 -20.71 -17.73
C SER A 103 3.17 -19.53 -16.77
N LEU A 104 3.80 -19.83 -15.65
CA LEU A 104 4.26 -18.87 -14.66
C LEU A 104 5.76 -18.67 -14.85
N PHE A 105 6.20 -17.41 -14.79
CA PHE A 105 7.61 -17.05 -14.88
C PHE A 105 8.10 -16.59 -13.51
N SER A 106 9.25 -17.10 -13.08
CA SER A 106 9.96 -16.56 -11.93
C SER A 106 11.01 -15.58 -12.43
N ILE A 107 11.07 -14.42 -11.79
CA ILE A 107 12.23 -13.54 -11.93
C ILE A 107 13.31 -14.15 -11.02
N PRO A 108 14.44 -14.62 -11.57
CA PRO A 108 15.48 -15.22 -10.77
C PRO A 108 15.97 -14.22 -9.73
N LYS A 109 16.06 -14.66 -8.47
CA LYS A 109 16.60 -13.83 -7.39
C LYS A 109 18.03 -13.45 -7.75
N LEU A 110 18.33 -12.15 -7.67
CA LEU A 110 19.71 -11.69 -7.89
C LEU A 110 20.63 -12.17 -6.74
N HIS A 111 20.11 -12.35 -5.52
CA HIS A 111 20.86 -12.77 -4.32
C HIS A 111 20.01 -13.61 -3.33
N GLU A 112 20.65 -14.45 -2.51
CA GLU A 112 20.01 -15.09 -1.35
C GLU A 112 19.77 -14.06 -0.24
N HIS A 113 18.51 -13.89 0.17
CA HIS A 113 18.12 -13.06 1.31
C HIS A 113 17.54 -13.94 2.41
N GLU A 114 17.98 -13.71 3.66
CA GLU A 114 17.61 -14.49 4.85
C GLU A 114 16.17 -14.20 5.35
N TYR A 115 15.54 -13.14 4.84
CA TYR A 115 14.17 -12.72 5.19
C TYR A 115 13.21 -12.96 4.02
N MET A 116 12.34 -13.97 4.17
CA MET A 116 11.34 -14.37 3.17
C MET A 116 10.06 -13.52 3.21
N ASP A 117 9.86 -12.70 4.25
CA ASP A 117 8.66 -11.88 4.37
C ASP A 117 8.60 -10.78 3.28
N TRP A 118 9.76 -10.35 2.77
CA TRP A 118 9.86 -9.22 1.83
C TRP A 118 9.29 -9.47 0.42
N ILE A 119 9.01 -10.73 0.02
CA ILE A 119 8.54 -11.02 -1.36
C ILE A 119 7.01 -11.07 -1.44
N TRP A 120 6.31 -11.25 -0.32
CA TRP A 120 4.86 -11.52 -0.36
C TRP A 120 4.03 -10.80 0.72
N SER A 121 4.66 -10.06 1.66
CA SER A 121 3.91 -9.20 2.59
C SER A 121 3.69 -7.78 2.08
N ASP A 122 4.29 -7.39 0.96
CA ASP A 122 4.02 -6.10 0.30
C ASP A 122 2.71 -6.17 -0.51
N VAL A 123 1.63 -6.66 0.10
CA VAL A 123 0.30 -6.11 -0.17
C VAL A 123 0.19 -4.76 0.55
N ILE A 124 1.17 -3.90 0.32
CA ILE A 124 1.06 -2.47 0.57
C ILE A 124 0.63 -1.90 -0.77
N GLU A 125 -0.56 -1.32 -0.83
CA GLU A 125 -1.15 -0.66 -2.01
C GLU A 125 -0.37 0.58 -2.50
N TYR A 126 0.90 0.77 -2.13
CA TYR A 126 1.68 1.96 -2.44
C TYR A 126 3.07 1.63 -2.97
N GLY A 127 3.39 2.25 -4.11
CA GLY A 127 4.67 2.17 -4.78
C GLY A 127 5.79 2.83 -3.96
N ARG A 128 7.00 2.27 -4.09
CA ARG A 128 8.23 2.88 -3.56
C ARG A 128 8.44 4.28 -4.14
N SER A 129 9.04 5.16 -3.35
CA SER A 129 9.44 6.50 -3.76
C SER A 129 10.18 6.46 -5.11
N ASN A 130 9.69 7.24 -6.07
CA ASN A 130 10.29 7.34 -7.39
C ASN A 130 11.75 7.82 -7.25
N PRO A 131 12.75 7.02 -7.67
CA PRO A 131 14.16 7.41 -7.57
C PRO A 131 14.55 8.58 -8.49
N PHE A 132 13.58 9.10 -9.27
CA PHE A 132 13.72 10.28 -10.14
C PHE A 132 12.94 11.50 -9.62
N LEU A 133 12.46 11.51 -8.37
CA LEU A 133 11.88 12.72 -7.78
C LEU A 133 12.97 13.79 -7.69
N LEU A 134 12.90 14.80 -8.56
CA LEU A 134 13.69 16.02 -8.50
C LEU A 134 12.83 17.07 -7.80
N ASP A 135 13.40 17.75 -6.80
CA ASP A 135 12.73 18.62 -5.80
C ASP A 135 11.86 19.77 -6.33
N ASP A 136 11.75 20.00 -7.65
CA ASP A 136 11.09 21.18 -8.23
C ASP A 136 10.11 20.87 -9.40
N VAL A 137 9.65 19.63 -9.56
CA VAL A 137 8.65 19.29 -10.59
C VAL A 137 7.27 19.10 -9.96
N VAL A 138 6.39 20.08 -10.14
CA VAL A 138 4.96 19.94 -9.86
C VAL A 138 4.34 18.98 -10.89
N LEU A 139 4.06 17.75 -10.48
CA LEU A 139 3.33 16.76 -11.26
C LEU A 139 1.85 16.75 -10.83
N ASP A 140 0.95 16.82 -11.81
CA ASP A 140 -0.51 16.67 -11.64
C ASP A 140 -0.86 15.22 -11.23
N PRO A 141 -1.94 14.94 -10.48
CA PRO A 141 -1.89 14.34 -9.16
C PRO A 141 -2.76 13.08 -9.14
N TYR A 142 -2.50 12.14 -10.06
CA TYR A 142 -3.34 10.93 -10.18
C TYR A 142 -3.12 9.93 -9.04
N PHE A 143 -2.12 10.13 -8.18
CA PHE A 143 -1.81 9.28 -7.02
C PHE A 143 -1.48 10.06 -5.75
N THR A 144 -1.93 11.32 -5.62
CA THR A 144 -1.86 11.99 -4.31
C THR A 144 -3.04 11.53 -3.48
N THR A 145 -2.78 10.84 -2.37
CA THR A 145 -3.78 10.55 -1.33
C THR A 145 -4.56 11.83 -1.04
N LYS A 146 -5.88 11.81 -1.30
CA LYS A 146 -6.75 12.89 -0.81
C LYS A 146 -7.01 12.58 0.65
N TYR A 147 -6.87 13.56 1.53
CA TYR A 147 -7.11 13.31 2.95
C TYR A 147 -8.56 13.65 3.33
N ASP A 148 -9.15 12.88 4.23
CA ASP A 148 -10.44 13.16 4.86
C ASP A 148 -10.26 14.09 6.06
N LEU A 149 -9.25 13.80 6.88
CA LEU A 149 -8.92 14.50 8.10
C LEU A 149 -7.50 15.05 8.08
N THR A 150 -7.26 16.09 8.88
CA THR A 150 -5.94 16.68 9.08
C THR A 150 -5.71 16.97 10.55
N MET A 151 -4.50 16.69 11.01
CA MET A 151 -4.00 17.09 12.32
C MET A 151 -2.67 17.81 12.19
N VAL A 152 -2.53 18.92 12.91
CA VAL A 152 -1.27 19.66 13.05
C VAL A 152 -0.85 19.60 14.50
N LEU A 153 0.40 19.20 14.73
CA LEU A 153 1.03 19.09 16.04
C LEU A 153 2.21 20.05 16.14
N GLY A 154 2.24 20.85 17.19
CA GLY A 154 3.28 21.88 17.37
C GLY A 154 3.62 22.19 18.83
N PRO A 155 4.71 22.93 19.06
CA PRO A 155 5.07 23.38 20.39
C PRO A 155 4.17 24.53 20.87
N LEU A 156 4.01 24.64 22.19
CA LEU A 156 3.23 25.72 22.84
C LEU A 156 3.83 27.12 22.62
N SER A 157 5.07 27.21 22.16
CA SER A 157 5.74 28.48 21.83
C SER A 157 5.22 29.14 20.55
N GLN A 158 4.43 28.43 19.75
CA GLN A 158 3.89 28.93 18.48
C GLN A 158 2.57 29.70 18.70
N ASP A 159 2.24 30.59 17.75
CA ASP A 159 0.97 31.33 17.74
C ASP A 159 -0.24 30.49 17.26
N ILE A 160 -0.07 29.17 17.18
CA ILE A 160 -1.13 28.20 16.85
C ILE A 160 -1.26 27.18 17.99
N PRO A 161 -2.47 26.66 18.27
CA PRO A 161 -2.65 25.63 19.29
C PRO A 161 -1.76 24.41 19.06
N THR A 162 -1.29 23.79 20.15
CA THR A 162 -0.39 22.63 20.09
C THR A 162 -0.98 21.44 19.32
N VAL A 163 -2.31 21.33 19.30
CA VAL A 163 -3.05 20.36 18.50
C VAL A 163 -4.17 21.06 17.76
N ASN A 164 -4.23 20.90 16.43
CA ASN A 164 -5.41 21.25 15.63
C ASN A 164 -5.86 20.02 14.86
N LEU A 165 -7.13 19.65 14.96
CA LEU A 165 -7.75 18.51 14.26
C LEU A 165 -8.99 19.00 13.53
N GLY A 166 -9.15 18.63 12.27
CA GLY A 166 -10.33 18.98 11.49
C GLY A 166 -10.48 18.16 10.22
N LYS A 167 -11.56 18.41 9.48
CA LYS A 167 -11.71 17.91 8.11
C LYS A 167 -10.67 18.56 7.21
N PHE A 168 -10.04 17.77 6.35
CA PHE A 168 -9.05 18.28 5.41
C PHE A 168 -9.69 19.28 4.44
N ARG A 169 -9.06 20.44 4.28
CA ARG A 169 -9.54 21.55 3.43
C ARG A 169 -11.00 21.95 3.73
N ASP A 170 -11.35 22.06 5.01
CA ASP A 170 -12.63 22.64 5.42
C ASP A 170 -12.62 24.17 5.28
N ASP A 171 -13.12 24.66 4.15
CA ASP A 171 -13.23 26.09 3.83
C ASP A 171 -14.09 26.87 4.84
N THR A 172 -14.94 26.19 5.62
CA THR A 172 -15.81 26.82 6.61
C THR A 172 -15.17 26.96 8.00
N TYR A 173 -14.07 26.23 8.22
CA TYR A 173 -13.40 26.08 9.52
C TYR A 173 -14.28 25.54 10.67
N GLN A 174 -15.50 25.07 10.39
CA GLN A 174 -16.45 24.64 11.42
C GLN A 174 -16.11 23.28 12.02
N SER A 175 -15.31 22.49 11.31
CA SER A 175 -14.88 21.16 11.75
C SER A 175 -13.68 21.18 12.70
N TYR A 176 -12.96 22.30 12.82
CA TYR A 176 -11.73 22.34 13.59
C TYR A 176 -11.97 22.37 15.10
N VAL A 177 -11.26 21.49 15.80
CA VAL A 177 -11.12 21.46 17.25
C VAL A 177 -9.65 21.51 17.61
N TYR A 178 -9.34 21.98 18.82
CA TYR A 178 -7.96 22.15 19.24
C TYR A 178 -7.75 21.72 20.69
N ALA A 179 -6.50 21.42 21.01
CA ALA A 179 -5.98 21.37 22.37
C ALA A 179 -4.74 22.26 22.43
N ASP A 180 -4.46 22.82 23.60
CA ASP A 180 -3.37 23.79 23.74
C ASP A 180 -2.68 23.70 25.08
N SER A 181 -1.75 22.76 25.18
CA SER A 181 -0.93 22.56 26.36
C SER A 181 0.42 21.94 26.03
N ASN A 182 1.37 22.08 26.96
CA ASN A 182 2.71 21.47 26.87
C ASN A 182 2.74 20.09 27.55
N ILE A 183 1.76 19.25 27.24
CA ILE A 183 1.70 17.84 27.66
C ILE A 183 1.19 16.97 26.50
N GLN A 184 1.12 15.65 26.72
CA GLN A 184 0.48 14.71 25.80
C GLN A 184 -1.05 14.77 25.98
N GLU A 185 -1.76 15.33 25.00
CA GLU A 185 -3.21 15.49 25.02
C GLU A 185 -3.92 14.23 24.53
N THR A 186 -5.04 13.85 25.14
CA THR A 186 -5.85 12.70 24.69
C THR A 186 -6.84 13.15 23.62
N VAL A 187 -6.76 12.53 22.44
CA VAL A 187 -7.63 12.81 21.29
C VAL A 187 -8.28 11.51 20.84
N GLU A 188 -9.57 11.53 20.54
CA GLU A 188 -10.30 10.39 20.01
C GLU A 188 -10.95 10.74 18.67
N ILE A 189 -10.82 9.83 17.70
CA ILE A 189 -11.52 9.87 16.42
C ILE A 189 -12.35 8.59 16.32
N SER A 190 -13.65 8.76 16.12
CA SER A 190 -14.59 7.66 15.92
C SER A 190 -15.23 7.75 14.54
N ILE A 191 -15.24 6.64 13.81
CA ILE A 191 -15.86 6.52 12.49
C ILE A 191 -16.68 5.23 12.45
N LYS A 192 -17.87 5.29 11.86
CA LYS A 192 -18.75 4.13 11.71
C LYS A 192 -19.43 4.09 10.34
N LEU A 193 -19.85 2.89 9.96
CA LEU A 193 -20.74 2.64 8.83
C LEU A 193 -22.08 2.09 9.38
N GLU A 194 -23.17 2.83 9.14
CA GLU A 194 -24.52 2.41 9.53
C GLU A 194 -25.47 2.67 8.37
N ASP A 195 -26.28 1.68 7.98
CA ASP A 195 -27.21 1.76 6.84
C ASP A 195 -26.59 2.25 5.52
N GLY A 196 -25.32 1.90 5.28
CA GLY A 196 -24.57 2.29 4.07
C GLY A 196 -24.05 3.74 4.10
N ILE A 197 -24.16 4.43 5.24
CA ILE A 197 -23.73 5.82 5.42
C ILE A 197 -22.51 5.87 6.34
N TYR A 198 -21.41 6.43 5.84
CA TYR A 198 -20.24 6.71 6.66
C TYR A 198 -20.46 7.95 7.49
N SER A 199 -20.12 7.87 8.77
CA SER A 199 -20.18 9.02 9.67
C SER A 199 -18.99 9.08 10.62
N TYR A 200 -18.57 10.28 10.98
CA TYR A 200 -17.47 10.49 11.94
C TYR A 200 -17.83 11.49 13.04
N LYS A 201 -17.04 11.43 14.11
CA LYS A 201 -16.93 12.45 15.14
C LYS A 201 -15.55 12.36 15.78
N TYR A 202 -15.11 13.44 16.40
CA TYR A 202 -13.84 13.46 17.12
C TYR A 202 -13.84 14.51 18.23
N ASN A 203 -12.97 14.33 19.21
CA ASN A 203 -12.82 15.27 20.29
C ASN A 203 -11.38 15.38 20.79
N THR A 204 -11.16 16.53 21.40
CA THR A 204 -9.98 16.92 22.16
C THR A 204 -10.44 17.29 23.57
N PRO A 205 -9.53 17.58 24.51
CA PRO A 205 -9.92 18.01 25.85
C PRO A 205 -10.66 19.37 25.90
N LEU A 206 -10.47 20.23 24.88
CA LEU A 206 -11.09 21.56 24.85
C LEU A 206 -12.28 21.67 23.89
N GLY A 207 -12.55 20.67 23.05
CA GLY A 207 -13.63 20.74 22.07
C GLY A 207 -13.93 19.43 21.36
N SER A 208 -15.07 19.38 20.69
CA SER A 208 -15.51 18.22 19.91
C SER A 208 -16.20 18.64 18.62
N TYR A 209 -16.15 17.76 17.63
CA TYR A 209 -16.88 17.90 16.39
C TYR A 209 -17.70 16.62 16.12
N PRO A 210 -19.02 16.74 15.87
CA PRO A 210 -19.79 17.98 15.96
C PRO A 210 -19.80 18.51 17.41
N ALA A 211 -20.04 19.81 17.59
CA ALA A 211 -19.99 20.46 18.92
C ALA A 211 -20.89 19.77 19.97
N ASN A 212 -21.94 19.08 19.51
CA ASN A 212 -22.67 18.10 20.31
C ASN A 212 -22.17 16.69 19.99
N TYR A 213 -21.20 16.19 20.76
CA TYR A 213 -20.52 14.90 20.58
C TYR A 213 -21.43 13.65 20.60
N GLN A 214 -22.73 13.83 20.89
CA GLN A 214 -23.74 12.78 20.78
C GLN A 214 -24.15 12.51 19.33
N ASN A 215 -24.01 13.51 18.45
CA ASN A 215 -24.35 13.41 17.05
C ASN A 215 -23.16 12.91 16.22
N TRP A 216 -23.49 12.35 15.07
CA TRP A 216 -22.53 11.93 14.04
C TRP A 216 -22.64 12.87 12.84
N VAL A 217 -21.53 13.08 12.13
CA VAL A 217 -21.51 13.85 10.89
C VAL A 217 -21.31 12.90 9.73
N GLU A 218 -22.28 12.88 8.81
CA GLU A 218 -22.20 12.09 7.59
C GLU A 218 -21.13 12.65 6.65
N PHE A 219 -20.44 11.76 5.94
CA PHE A 219 -19.45 12.14 4.95
C PHE A 219 -19.29 11.06 3.86
N ASN A 220 -18.64 11.45 2.77
CA ASN A 220 -18.17 10.53 1.76
C ASN A 220 -16.64 10.47 1.87
N PRO A 221 -16.04 9.28 2.08
CA PRO A 221 -14.60 9.11 2.02
C PRO A 221 -14.00 9.67 0.73
N ALA A 222 -12.86 10.32 0.85
CA ALA A 222 -12.18 10.95 -0.28
C ALA A 222 -11.52 9.94 -1.23
N ASN A 223 -11.34 8.69 -0.77
CA ASN A 223 -10.77 7.56 -1.48
C ASN A 223 -11.57 6.28 -1.17
N ASP A 224 -11.13 5.15 -1.71
CA ASP A 224 -11.63 3.80 -1.35
C ASP A 224 -11.18 3.34 0.06
N PHE A 225 -10.53 4.23 0.82
CA PHE A 225 -10.08 4.06 2.20
C PHE A 225 -10.20 5.40 2.93
N LEU A 226 -10.26 5.33 4.27
CA LEU A 226 -10.27 6.50 5.14
C LEU A 226 -8.85 7.04 5.30
N SER A 227 -8.68 8.36 5.28
CA SER A 227 -7.36 8.95 5.15
C SER A 227 -7.15 10.17 6.04
N MET A 228 -5.99 10.24 6.68
CA MET A 228 -5.62 11.37 7.53
C MET A 228 -4.18 11.79 7.31
N GLU A 229 -3.97 13.10 7.27
CA GLU A 229 -2.64 13.70 7.34
C GLU A 229 -2.35 14.18 8.76
N VAL A 230 -1.19 13.84 9.30
CA VAL A 230 -0.64 14.41 10.52
C VAL A 230 0.64 15.16 10.17
N ARG A 231 0.69 16.46 10.45
CA ARG A 231 1.90 17.28 10.30
C ARG A 231 2.45 17.60 11.68
N SER A 232 3.60 17.04 12.01
CA SER A 232 4.32 17.31 13.25
C SER A 232 5.41 18.35 12.99
N MET A 233 5.45 19.38 13.83
CA MET A 233 6.55 20.35 13.84
C MET A 233 7.71 19.82 14.70
N VAL A 234 8.93 20.07 14.24
CA VAL A 234 10.17 19.72 14.94
C VAL A 234 10.14 20.24 16.38
N ARG A 235 10.62 19.43 17.33
CA ARG A 235 10.74 19.85 18.73
C ARG A 235 11.83 20.91 18.89
N GLU A 236 11.50 22.03 19.53
CA GLU A 236 12.42 23.16 19.70
C GLU A 236 13.40 22.95 20.88
N SER A 237 13.01 22.13 21.86
CA SER A 237 13.82 21.90 23.06
C SER A 237 13.52 20.56 23.75
N ALA A 238 14.19 20.31 24.88
CA ALA A 238 13.86 19.20 25.78
C ALA A 238 12.60 19.47 26.62
N ASP A 239 12.26 20.73 26.85
CA ASP A 239 11.09 21.15 27.63
C ASP A 239 9.79 21.14 26.82
N ASP A 240 9.91 20.98 25.50
CA ASP A 240 8.81 20.78 24.58
C ASP A 240 8.25 19.36 24.72
N GLN A 241 7.14 19.26 25.46
CA GLN A 241 6.44 18.04 25.83
C GLN A 241 5.05 17.95 25.19
N SER A 242 4.69 18.91 24.34
CA SER A 242 3.40 18.85 23.64
C SER A 242 3.36 17.68 22.67
N GLY A 243 2.17 17.08 22.55
CA GLY A 243 1.87 15.99 21.64
C GLY A 243 0.47 15.44 21.90
N VAL A 244 0.19 14.29 21.31
CA VAL A 244 -1.11 13.64 21.31
C VAL A 244 -0.96 12.15 21.57
N ASN A 245 -1.81 11.64 22.46
CA ASN A 245 -2.20 10.23 22.51
C ASN A 245 -3.51 10.10 21.73
N LEU A 246 -3.42 9.59 20.50
CA LEU A 246 -4.54 9.48 19.57
C LEU A 246 -5.16 8.08 19.67
N THR A 247 -6.45 8.03 19.97
CA THR A 247 -7.26 6.82 19.87
C THR A 247 -8.10 6.86 18.60
N ILE A 248 -8.02 5.80 17.79
CA ILE A 248 -8.90 5.65 16.61
C ILE A 248 -9.81 4.45 16.81
N ILE A 249 -11.12 4.73 16.73
CA ILE A 249 -12.20 3.76 16.76
C ILE A 249 -12.78 3.69 15.35
N ASN A 250 -12.34 2.69 14.58
CA ASN A 250 -12.81 2.45 13.21
C ASN A 250 -13.80 1.28 13.18
N GLU A 251 -15.10 1.58 13.15
CA GLU A 251 -16.19 0.62 13.03
C GLU A 251 -16.73 0.56 11.59
N THR A 252 -15.84 0.68 10.61
CA THR A 252 -16.17 0.58 9.18
C THR A 252 -15.54 -0.66 8.54
N ASP A 253 -15.95 -0.95 7.32
CA ASP A 253 -15.32 -1.92 6.41
C ASP A 253 -14.08 -1.36 5.69
N LEU A 254 -13.76 -0.07 5.87
CA LEU A 254 -12.64 0.59 5.21
C LEU A 254 -11.39 0.62 6.08
N LEU A 255 -10.23 0.53 5.42
CA LEU A 255 -8.94 0.77 6.04
C LEU A 255 -8.82 2.25 6.44
N PHE A 256 -8.30 2.53 7.64
CA PHE A 256 -7.89 3.88 8.01
C PHE A 256 -6.38 4.03 7.83
N TYR A 257 -5.98 4.82 6.84
CA TYR A 257 -4.60 5.16 6.53
C TYR A 257 -4.21 6.54 7.09
N ILE A 258 -3.18 6.56 7.95
CA ILE A 258 -2.63 7.79 8.54
C ILE A 258 -1.25 8.03 7.98
N ASN A 259 -1.06 9.20 7.40
CA ASN A 259 0.23 9.66 6.92
C ASN A 259 0.78 10.74 7.85
N VAL A 260 1.91 10.44 8.50
CA VAL A 260 2.56 11.30 9.49
C VAL A 260 3.81 11.91 8.87
N PHE A 261 3.91 13.23 8.88
CA PHE A 261 5.03 13.99 8.32
C PHE A 261 5.80 14.72 9.42
N GLY A 262 7.13 14.57 9.40
CA GLY A 262 8.04 15.42 10.17
C GLY A 262 8.04 15.17 11.68
N ASP A 263 7.50 14.03 12.12
CA ASP A 263 7.52 13.67 13.54
C ASP A 263 8.93 13.23 13.98
N ASP A 264 9.28 13.53 15.23
CA ASP A 264 10.59 13.19 15.78
C ASP A 264 10.64 11.67 16.06
N PRO A 265 11.52 10.89 15.40
CA PRO A 265 11.55 9.43 15.54
C PRO A 265 12.03 8.95 16.92
N ILE A 266 12.64 9.84 17.71
CA ILE A 266 13.14 9.56 19.06
C ILE A 266 12.15 10.05 20.12
N ARG A 267 11.50 11.19 19.86
CA ARG A 267 10.53 11.82 20.76
C ARG A 267 9.26 12.19 19.99
N PRO A 268 8.46 11.21 19.54
CA PRO A 268 7.30 11.50 18.70
C PRO A 268 6.31 12.42 19.44
N ARG A 269 5.64 13.30 18.69
CA ARG A 269 4.46 14.02 19.19
C ARG A 269 3.24 13.15 19.09
N LEU A 270 3.17 12.23 18.14
CA LEU A 270 2.04 11.33 17.98
C LEU A 270 2.32 9.97 18.62
N ASN A 271 1.57 9.63 19.67
CA ASN A 271 1.42 8.27 20.14
C ASN A 271 0.05 7.76 19.70
N LEU A 272 -0.02 6.54 19.18
CA LEU A 272 -1.24 6.02 18.56
C LEU A 272 -1.70 4.74 19.26
N GLU A 273 -2.97 4.71 19.64
CA GLU A 273 -3.71 3.54 20.08
C GLU A 273 -4.83 3.25 19.08
N THR A 274 -4.83 2.07 18.45
CA THR A 274 -5.78 1.74 17.36
C THR A 274 -6.57 0.48 17.65
N THR A 275 -7.78 0.43 17.08
CA THR A 275 -8.48 -0.83 16.81
C THR A 275 -7.86 -1.57 15.62
N GLU A 276 -8.42 -2.73 15.25
CA GLU A 276 -8.10 -3.40 13.98
C GLU A 276 -8.41 -2.46 12.79
N ASN A 277 -7.75 -2.65 11.63
CA ASN A 277 -7.93 -1.88 10.38
C ASN A 277 -7.42 -0.41 10.39
N VAL A 278 -6.30 -0.15 11.06
CA VAL A 278 -5.57 1.13 10.96
C VAL A 278 -4.12 0.88 10.51
N VAL A 279 -3.65 1.64 9.52
CA VAL A 279 -2.28 1.62 9.01
C VAL A 279 -1.67 3.00 9.13
N VAL A 280 -0.41 3.05 9.58
CA VAL A 280 0.33 4.29 9.78
C VAL A 280 1.59 4.27 8.93
N GLN A 281 1.80 5.36 8.19
CA GLN A 281 3.04 5.63 7.49
C GLN A 281 3.73 6.85 8.10
N MET A 282 4.97 6.66 8.53
CA MET A 282 5.85 7.74 9.00
C MET A 282 6.73 8.20 7.84
N ASN A 283 6.70 9.50 7.51
CA ASN A 283 7.46 10.16 6.44
C ASN A 283 8.36 11.28 6.97
#